data_AF-A0A1D8MQF0-F1
#
_entry.id   AF-A0A1D8MQF0-F1
#
_cell.length_a   1.000
_cell.length_b   1.000
_cell.length_c   1.000
_cell.angle_alpha   90.00
_cell.angle_beta   90.00
_cell.angle_gamma   90.00
#
_symmetry.space_group_name_H-M   'P 1'
#
loop_
_entity.id
_entity.type
_entity.pdbx_description
1 polymer ?
#
loop_
_entity_poly.entity_id
_entity_poly.type
_entity_poly.pdbx_seq_one_letter_code
_entity_poly.pdbx_strand_id
1 'polypeptide(L)'
;NGFNPVFKMQIGPKTGDPTKMTLDELFDACIEQFKVIHWEGCKIRNISRWVEEEIGRPMLSSGWEECIETGKNAFQRREYGNNWLTTFIWTDGWDAMAALKKLVYDEKKYTMEQVLEMLKVNWEGYEVERMDFVRAPKWGND
;
A
#
# COMPACT_ATOMS: atom_id res chain seq x y z
N ASN A 1 -3.64 2.72 13.65
CA ASN A 1 -4.61 3.82 13.79
C ASN A 1 -4.33 5.03 12.88
N GLY A 2 -3.83 4.83 11.65
CA GLY A 2 -3.69 5.88 10.61
C GLY A 2 -2.69 7.03 10.83
N PHE A 3 -2.09 7.17 12.01
CA PHE A 3 -1.04 8.16 12.26
C PHE A 3 0.27 7.72 11.60
N ASN A 4 0.86 8.60 10.79
CA ASN A 4 2.15 8.34 10.16
C ASN A 4 3.28 8.90 11.03
N PRO A 5 4.19 8.07 11.56
CA PRO A 5 5.25 8.53 12.46
C PRO A 5 6.37 9.32 11.78
N VAL A 6 6.54 9.17 10.45
CA VAL A 6 7.56 9.89 9.66
C VAL A 6 7.10 11.32 9.40
N PHE A 7 5.89 11.50 8.88
CA PHE A 7 5.31 12.81 8.60
C PHE A 7 4.72 13.49 9.85
N LYS A 8 4.61 12.76 10.96
CA LYS A 8 4.05 13.21 12.23
C LYS A 8 2.64 13.80 12.10
N MET A 9 1.82 13.16 11.26
CA MET A 9 0.45 13.60 11.01
C MET A 9 -0.50 12.42 10.77
N GLN A 10 -1.79 12.67 10.94
CA GLN A 10 -2.83 11.71 10.62
C GLN A 10 -3.01 11.66 9.10
N ILE A 11 -2.68 10.52 8.48
CA ILE A 11 -2.85 10.31 7.03
C ILE A 11 -3.98 9.32 6.76
N GLY A 12 -3.91 8.16 7.41
CA GLY A 12 -4.92 7.12 7.27
C GLY A 12 -6.11 7.30 8.22
N PRO A 13 -7.19 6.54 8.02
CA PRO A 13 -8.35 6.54 8.91
C PRO A 13 -7.99 6.05 10.32
N LYS A 14 -8.81 6.41 11.31
CA LYS A 14 -8.67 5.90 12.68
C LYS A 14 -9.32 4.52 12.81
N THR A 15 -8.59 3.47 12.40
CA THR A 15 -9.08 2.08 12.43
C THR A 15 -9.06 1.42 13.80
N GLY A 16 -8.60 2.12 14.85
CA GLY A 16 -8.55 1.60 16.22
C GLY A 16 -7.14 1.22 16.68
N ASP A 17 -7.10 0.72 17.91
CA ASP A 17 -5.88 0.29 18.61
C ASP A 17 -5.56 -1.17 18.26
N PRO A 18 -4.46 -1.45 17.53
CA PRO A 18 -4.15 -2.80 17.08
C PRO A 18 -3.88 -3.78 18.22
N THR A 19 -3.56 -3.30 19.43
CA THR A 19 -3.28 -4.22 20.54
C THR A 19 -4.52 -4.88 21.13
N LYS A 20 -5.71 -4.42 20.72
CA LYS A 20 -7.00 -4.95 21.12
C LYS A 20 -7.69 -5.76 20.01
N MET A 21 -7.02 -5.95 18.88
CA MET A 21 -7.59 -6.59 17.70
C MET A 21 -7.22 -8.06 17.63
N THR A 22 -8.19 -8.89 17.29
CA THR A 22 -7.99 -10.22 16.70
C THR A 22 -7.28 -10.10 15.35
N LEU A 23 -6.80 -11.22 14.82
CA LEU A 23 -6.13 -11.23 13.51
C LEU A 23 -7.06 -10.75 12.39
N ASP A 24 -8.32 -11.17 12.41
CA ASP A 24 -9.31 -10.79 11.39
C ASP A 24 -9.63 -9.28 11.47
N GLU A 25 -9.81 -8.75 12.68
CA GLU A 25 -10.00 -7.31 12.89
C GLU A 25 -8.77 -6.49 12.45
N LEU A 26 -7.56 -7.01 12.68
CA LEU A 26 -6.33 -6.38 12.22
C LEU A 26 -6.26 -6.38 10.69
N PHE A 27 -6.63 -7.50 10.04
CA PHE A 27 -6.67 -7.62 8.60
C PHE A 27 -7.69 -6.66 7.97
N ASP A 28 -8.90 -6.58 8.54
CA ASP A 28 -9.93 -5.63 8.13
C ASP A 28 -9.47 -4.17 8.32
N ALA A 29 -8.80 -3.88 9.44
CA ALA A 29 -8.20 -2.57 9.67
C ALA A 29 -7.12 -2.24 8.61
N CYS A 30 -6.29 -3.21 8.22
CA CYS A 30 -5.31 -3.04 7.14
C CYS A 30 -5.98 -2.78 5.78
N ILE A 31 -7.04 -3.52 5.45
CA ILE A 31 -7.82 -3.30 4.22
C ILE A 31 -8.40 -1.88 4.21
N GLU A 32 -8.94 -1.41 5.34
CA GLU A 32 -9.52 -0.07 5.42
C GLU A 32 -8.47 1.03 5.23
N GLN A 33 -7.29 0.89 5.85
CA GLN A 33 -6.15 1.79 5.59
C GLN A 33 -5.79 1.81 4.10
N PHE A 34 -5.78 0.63 3.47
CA PHE A 34 -5.41 0.48 2.07
C PHE A 34 -6.43 1.09 1.10
N LYS A 35 -7.72 0.90 1.37
CA LYS A 35 -8.82 1.51 0.60
C LYS A 35 -8.71 3.02 0.57
N VAL A 36 -8.46 3.65 1.73
CA VAL A 36 -8.36 5.11 1.81
C VAL A 36 -7.16 5.63 1.02
N ILE A 37 -5.97 5.05 1.18
CA ILE A 37 -4.79 5.53 0.44
C ILE A 37 -4.92 5.30 -1.08
N HIS A 38 -5.57 4.20 -1.50
CA HIS A 38 -5.86 3.94 -2.90
C HIS A 38 -6.87 4.92 -3.47
N TRP A 39 -7.90 5.26 -2.70
CA TRP A 39 -8.88 6.26 -3.09
C TRP A 39 -8.23 7.63 -3.32
N GLU A 40 -7.34 8.05 -2.42
CA GLU A 40 -6.56 9.27 -2.60
C GLU A 40 -5.69 9.21 -3.86
N GLY A 41 -4.99 8.09 -4.10
CA GLY A 41 -4.21 7.87 -5.31
C GLY A 41 -5.03 7.96 -6.60
N CYS A 42 -6.22 7.36 -6.62
CA CYS A 42 -7.15 7.43 -7.74
C CYS A 42 -7.59 8.88 -8.01
N LYS A 43 -7.92 9.66 -6.97
CA LYS A 43 -8.28 11.08 -7.13
C LYS A 43 -7.14 11.88 -7.76
N ILE A 44 -5.91 11.72 -7.24
CA ILE A 44 -4.73 12.42 -7.77
C ILE A 44 -4.48 12.03 -9.23
N ARG A 45 -4.61 10.74 -9.58
CA ARG A 45 -4.42 10.29 -10.96
C ARG A 45 -5.50 10.82 -11.89
N ASN A 46 -6.75 10.87 -11.44
CA ASN A 46 -7.85 11.44 -12.24
C ASN A 46 -7.62 12.92 -12.54
N ILE A 47 -7.17 13.71 -11.56
CA ILE A 47 -6.78 15.11 -11.77
C ILE A 47 -5.63 15.20 -12.78
N SER A 48 -4.61 14.37 -12.60
CA SER A 48 -3.45 14.35 -13.50
C SER A 48 -3.85 14.01 -14.94
N ARG A 49 -4.77 13.06 -15.15
CA ARG A 49 -5.28 12.70 -16.48
C ARG A 49 -6.06 13.83 -17.13
N TRP A 50 -6.88 14.53 -16.34
CA TRP A 50 -7.58 15.72 -16.86
C TRP A 50 -6.59 16.77 -17.37
N VAL A 51 -5.50 17.03 -16.63
CA VAL A 51 -4.44 17.95 -17.09
C VAL A 51 -3.71 17.39 -18.32
N GLU A 52 -3.41 16.09 -18.35
CA GLU A 52 -2.75 15.41 -19.48
C GLU A 52 -3.57 15.52 -20.78
N GLU A 53 -4.91 15.47 -20.69
CA GLU A 53 -5.82 15.68 -21.82
C GLU A 53 -5.73 17.11 -22.39
N GLU A 54 -5.48 18.12 -21.56
CA GLU A 54 -5.41 19.52 -22.00
C GLU A 54 -4.03 19.89 -22.59
N ILE A 55 -2.94 19.42 -21.98
CA ILE A 55 -1.58 19.76 -22.44
C ILE A 55 -1.16 18.97 -23.68
N GLY A 56 -1.70 17.74 -23.84
CA GLY A 56 -1.32 16.82 -24.90
C GLY A 56 0.16 16.37 -24.86
N ARG A 57 0.50 15.38 -25.69
CA ARG A 57 1.89 14.96 -25.91
C ARG A 57 2.13 14.63 -27.39
N PRO A 58 2.47 15.63 -28.23
CA PRO A 58 2.55 15.46 -29.68
C PRO A 58 3.47 14.31 -30.13
N MET A 59 4.66 14.20 -29.54
CA MET A 59 5.61 13.12 -29.87
C MET A 59 5.10 11.72 -29.50
N LEU A 60 4.35 11.62 -28.39
CA LEU A 60 3.71 10.35 -28.03
C LEU A 60 2.58 10.05 -29.00
N SER A 61 1.70 11.02 -29.25
CA SER A 61 0.56 10.90 -30.17
C SER A 61 0.97 10.55 -31.59
N SER A 62 2.07 11.08 -32.11
CA SER A 62 2.56 10.74 -33.46
C SER A 62 2.99 9.28 -33.61
N GLY A 63 3.20 8.56 -32.50
CA GLY A 63 3.49 7.12 -32.53
C GLY A 63 2.26 6.22 -32.54
N TRP A 64 1.03 6.78 -32.51
CA TRP A 64 -0.22 6.02 -32.38
C TRP A 64 -1.14 6.29 -33.56
N GLU A 65 -1.48 5.25 -34.33
CA GLU A 65 -2.31 5.32 -35.54
C GLU A 65 -3.64 6.06 -35.32
N GLU A 66 -4.40 5.69 -34.28
CA GLU A 66 -5.68 6.34 -33.96
C GLU A 66 -5.54 7.83 -33.66
N CYS A 67 -4.44 8.27 -33.04
CA CYS A 67 -4.20 9.70 -32.79
C CYS A 67 -4.01 10.47 -34.10
N ILE A 68 -3.34 9.85 -35.09
CA ILE A 68 -3.14 10.43 -36.42
C ILE A 68 -4.46 10.49 -37.17
N GLU A 69 -5.22 9.40 -37.20
CA GLU A 69 -6.50 9.30 -37.92
C GLU A 69 -7.58 10.24 -37.36
N THR A 70 -7.64 10.39 -36.03
CA THR A 70 -8.68 11.17 -35.37
C THR A 70 -8.29 12.61 -35.06
N GLY A 71 -7.00 12.95 -35.17
CA GLY A 71 -6.45 14.23 -34.74
C GLY A 71 -6.55 14.48 -33.22
N LYS A 72 -6.80 13.43 -32.43
CA LYS A 72 -6.90 13.50 -30.97
C LYS A 72 -5.56 13.20 -30.33
N ASN A 73 -5.34 13.78 -29.14
CA ASN A 73 -4.15 13.43 -28.37
C ASN A 73 -4.28 12.03 -27.72
N ALA A 74 -3.15 11.45 -27.34
CA ALA A 74 -3.09 10.07 -26.82
C ALA A 74 -3.81 9.87 -25.47
N PHE A 75 -4.09 10.94 -24.75
CA PHE A 75 -4.79 10.92 -23.46
C PHE A 75 -6.31 11.10 -23.61
N GLN A 76 -6.79 11.57 -24.76
CA GLN A 76 -8.23 11.73 -25.05
C GLN A 76 -8.93 10.43 -25.46
N ARG A 77 -8.21 9.30 -25.45
CA ARG A 77 -8.72 7.98 -25.84
C ARG A 77 -9.58 7.39 -24.73
N ARG A 78 -10.90 7.45 -24.88
CA ARG A 78 -11.86 6.98 -23.86
C ARG A 78 -12.25 5.51 -24.00
N GLU A 79 -12.35 4.97 -25.22
CA GLU A 79 -12.80 3.59 -25.45
C GLU A 79 -11.77 2.53 -25.00
N TYR A 80 -10.48 2.86 -25.07
CA TYR A 80 -9.37 1.99 -24.64
C TYR A 80 -8.50 2.68 -23.59
N GLY A 81 -9.14 3.35 -22.63
CA GLY A 81 -8.43 4.06 -21.57
C GLY A 81 -7.57 3.11 -20.73
N ASN A 82 -6.31 3.48 -20.53
CA ASN A 82 -5.45 2.79 -19.59
C ASN A 82 -5.81 3.25 -18.17
N ASN A 83 -6.40 2.36 -17.36
CA ASN A 83 -6.79 2.63 -15.97
C ASN A 83 -5.70 2.29 -14.94
N TRP A 84 -4.45 2.12 -15.38
CA TRP A 84 -3.33 1.71 -14.53
C TRP A 84 -3.19 2.60 -13.30
N LEU A 85 -3.04 1.94 -12.16
CA LEU A 85 -2.63 2.50 -10.90
C LEU A 85 -1.52 1.60 -10.37
N THR A 86 -0.37 2.18 -10.01
CA THR A 86 0.70 1.42 -9.37
C THR A 86 0.42 1.38 -7.88
N THR A 87 0.26 0.17 -7.38
CA THR A 87 0.10 -0.14 -5.97
C THR A 87 1.41 -0.65 -5.40
N PHE A 88 1.75 -0.23 -4.19
CA PHE A 88 2.91 -0.72 -3.41
C PHE A 88 2.39 -1.54 -2.23
N ILE A 89 3.26 -2.26 -1.52
CA ILE A 89 3.01 -3.17 -0.36
C ILE A 89 2.78 -4.66 -0.65
N TRP A 90 2.99 -5.12 -1.89
CA TRP A 90 2.63 -6.48 -2.30
C TRP A 90 3.28 -7.56 -1.41
N THR A 91 4.59 -7.69 -1.40
CA THR A 91 5.24 -8.83 -0.73
C THR A 91 5.52 -8.54 0.75
N ASP A 92 6.04 -7.35 1.02
CA ASP A 92 6.41 -6.87 2.36
C ASP A 92 5.21 -6.78 3.31
N GLY A 93 4.06 -6.29 2.83
CA GLY A 93 2.83 -6.23 3.62
C GLY A 93 2.29 -7.61 4.00
N TRP A 94 2.28 -8.55 3.04
CA TRP A 94 1.78 -9.91 3.31
C TRP A 94 2.75 -10.73 4.16
N ASP A 95 4.06 -10.58 3.97
CA ASP A 95 5.07 -11.21 4.82
C ASP A 95 4.98 -10.72 6.26
N ALA A 96 4.72 -9.42 6.46
CA ALA A 96 4.48 -8.85 7.79
C ALA A 96 3.21 -9.44 8.43
N MET A 97 2.12 -9.58 7.68
CA MET A 97 0.88 -10.18 8.17
C MET A 97 1.06 -11.66 8.52
N ALA A 98 1.80 -12.41 7.71
CA ALA A 98 2.13 -13.82 7.98
C ALA A 98 2.99 -13.97 9.25
N ALA A 99 3.96 -13.07 9.45
CA ALA A 99 4.78 -13.04 10.66
C ALA A 99 3.96 -12.72 11.91
N LEU A 100 3.05 -11.73 11.84
CA LEU A 100 2.13 -11.40 12.94
C LEU A 100 1.20 -12.57 13.25
N LYS A 101 0.58 -13.18 12.24
CA LYS A 101 -0.26 -14.36 12.41
C LYS A 101 0.50 -15.45 13.19
N LYS A 102 1.69 -15.82 12.73
CA LYS A 102 2.48 -16.87 13.36
C LYS A 102 2.92 -16.50 14.79
N LEU A 103 3.63 -15.38 14.94
CA LEU A 103 4.37 -15.09 16.17
C LEU A 103 3.51 -14.43 17.26
N VAL A 104 2.45 -13.72 16.89
CA VAL A 104 1.58 -12.99 17.84
C VAL A 104 0.28 -13.74 18.11
N TYR A 105 -0.37 -14.27 17.08
CA TYR A 105 -1.71 -14.86 17.22
C TYR A 105 -1.69 -16.39 17.42
N ASP A 106 -0.93 -17.12 16.60
CA ASP A 106 -0.87 -18.59 16.65
C ASP A 106 0.04 -19.07 17.79
N GLU A 107 1.32 -18.70 17.78
CA GLU A 107 2.33 -19.14 18.76
C GLU A 107 2.32 -18.28 20.04
N LYS A 108 1.76 -17.06 19.97
CA LYS A 108 1.73 -16.09 21.08
C LYS A 108 3.09 -15.87 21.73
N LYS A 109 4.15 -15.91 20.91
CA LYS A 109 5.53 -15.66 21.33
C LYS A 109 5.73 -14.20 21.73
N TYR A 110 5.02 -13.28 21.07
CA TYR A 110 5.02 -11.84 21.36
C TYR A 110 3.60 -11.30 21.49
N THR A 111 3.42 -10.21 22.22
CA THR A 111 2.19 -9.41 22.18
C THR A 111 2.29 -8.30 21.13
N MET A 112 1.15 -7.76 20.70
CA MET A 112 1.14 -6.63 19.77
C MET A 112 1.80 -5.39 20.38
N GLU A 113 1.67 -5.15 21.69
CA GLU A 113 2.37 -4.08 22.39
C GLU A 113 3.89 -4.20 22.23
N GLN A 114 4.44 -5.41 22.44
CA GLN A 114 5.88 -5.66 22.28
C GLN A 114 6.31 -5.41 20.83
N VAL A 115 5.52 -5.86 19.84
CA VAL A 115 5.82 -5.58 18.43
C VAL A 115 5.86 -4.09 18.14
N LEU A 116 4.90 -3.31 18.64
CA LEU A 116 4.90 -1.86 18.46
C LEU A 116 6.09 -1.17 19.13
N GLU A 117 6.54 -1.67 20.29
CA GLU A 117 7.75 -1.19 20.95
C GLU A 117 9.00 -1.47 20.11
N MET A 118 9.18 -2.72 19.66
CA MET A 118 10.29 -3.13 18.80
C MET A 118 10.34 -2.31 17.50
N LEU A 119 9.18 -2.06 16.87
CA LEU A 119 9.10 -1.25 15.66
C LEU A 119 9.45 0.23 15.90
N LYS A 120 9.09 0.81 17.05
CA LYS A 120 9.40 2.22 17.38
C LYS A 120 10.88 2.49 17.50
N VAL A 121 11.64 1.51 18.01
CA VAL A 121 13.10 1.60 18.17
C VAL A 121 13.86 0.96 17.00
N ASN A 122 13.17 0.66 15.89
CA ASN A 122 13.76 0.01 14.72
C ASN A 122 14.55 -1.28 15.07
N TRP A 123 14.00 -2.07 16.00
CA TRP A 123 14.57 -3.33 16.49
C TRP A 123 15.92 -3.21 17.22
N GLU A 124 16.38 -2.01 17.56
CA GLU A 124 17.61 -1.82 18.34
C GLU A 124 17.46 -2.46 19.73
N GLY A 125 18.34 -3.42 20.06
CA GLY A 125 18.25 -4.21 21.30
C GLY A 125 17.26 -5.38 21.25
N TYR A 126 16.65 -5.65 20.09
CA TYR A 126 15.71 -6.75 19.84
C TYR A 126 16.12 -7.58 18.62
N GLU A 127 17.42 -7.86 18.48
CA GLU A 127 17.98 -8.53 17.30
C GLU A 127 17.50 -9.98 17.16
N VAL A 128 17.28 -10.67 18.27
CA VAL A 128 16.78 -12.06 18.27
C VAL A 128 15.34 -12.09 17.78
N GLU A 129 14.51 -11.21 18.33
CA GLU A 129 13.11 -11.06 17.95
C GLU A 129 12.99 -10.66 16.49
N ARG A 130 13.80 -9.70 16.02
CA ARG A 130 13.86 -9.34 14.61
C ARG A 130 14.15 -10.55 13.74
N MET A 131 15.10 -11.40 14.14
CA MET A 131 15.42 -12.61 13.39
C MET A 131 14.28 -13.63 13.37
N ASP A 132 13.44 -13.68 14.40
CA ASP A 132 12.24 -14.51 14.40
C ASP A 132 11.22 -14.02 13.37
N PHE A 133 10.99 -12.71 13.27
CA PHE A 133 10.13 -12.12 12.23
C PHE A 133 10.67 -12.33 10.82
N VAL A 134 11.99 -12.24 10.64
CA VAL A 134 12.65 -12.55 9.35
C VAL A 134 12.45 -14.01 8.97
N ARG A 135 12.57 -14.94 9.92
CA ARG A 135 12.42 -16.39 9.71
C ARG A 135 10.98 -16.90 9.65
N ALA A 136 10.00 -16.07 10.01
CA ALA A 136 8.59 -16.39 9.79
C ALA A 136 8.33 -16.67 8.30
N PRO A 137 7.24 -17.38 7.93
CA PRO A 137 6.90 -17.68 6.54
C PRO A 137 7.00 -16.44 5.64
N LYS A 138 7.51 -16.65 4.42
CA LYS A 138 7.70 -15.60 3.41
C LYS A 138 7.11 -16.06 2.09
N TRP A 139 6.43 -15.14 1.42
CA TRP A 139 5.90 -15.34 0.08
C TRP A 139 7.02 -15.66 -0.91
N GLY A 140 6.71 -16.49 -1.92
CA GLY A 140 7.66 -16.87 -2.98
C GLY A 140 8.58 -18.04 -2.65
N ASN A 141 8.27 -18.83 -1.62
CA ASN A 141 9.01 -20.04 -1.24
C ASN A 141 8.16 -21.31 -1.46
N ASP A 142 7.63 -21.46 -2.69
CA ASP A 142 6.69 -22.50 -3.19
C ASP A 142 5.20 -22.08 -3.11
#